data_AF-B6EKE6-F1
#
_entry.id   AF-B6EKE6-F1
#
_cell.length_a   1.000
_cell.length_b   1.000
_cell.length_c   1.000
_cell.angle_alpha   90.00
_cell.angle_beta   90.00
_cell.angle_gamma   90.00
#
_symmetry.space_group_name_H-M   'P 1'
#
loop_
_entity.id
_entity.type
_entity.pdbx_description
1 polymer ?
#
loop_
_entity_poly.entity_id
_entity_poly.type
_entity_poly.pdbx_seq_one_letter_code
_entity_poly.pdbx_strand_id
1 'polypeptide(L)'
;MSLKLRIRLMDTHLLSHLLLNKPNSYSEDLLLHPRFKNTNFKQAAVLVPLVKRPSGLHLILTQRAAHLHHHPSQISFPGGKAEPSDLSLIHTAIRETNEEIGIQLEQIHPLVKLNTIPTISGYKVTPIVALIDENYTTAIDYGEVSSTFEAPLSHLLNPMNTTKHKVFNKKHTYELIFIPFNKKLIWGITAEIIHSMNHITN
;
A
#
# COMPACT_ATOMS: atom_id res chain seq x y z
N MET A 1 -19.02 1.76 -24.61
CA MET A 1 -18.06 2.89 -24.67
C MET A 1 -16.80 2.46 -23.93
N SER A 2 -15.65 2.39 -24.60
CA SER A 2 -14.48 1.58 -24.18
C SER A 2 -13.66 2.23 -23.07
N LEU A 3 -13.10 1.41 -22.17
CA LEU A 3 -12.02 1.73 -21.21
C LEU A 3 -10.88 2.58 -21.84
N LYS A 4 -10.69 2.46 -23.17
CA LYS A 4 -9.80 3.29 -24.01
C LYS A 4 -10.08 4.81 -23.98
N LEU A 5 -11.30 5.25 -23.63
CA LEU A 5 -11.65 6.68 -23.52
C LEU A 5 -11.44 7.23 -22.09
N ARG A 6 -11.42 6.37 -21.06
CA ARG A 6 -11.23 6.76 -19.64
C ARG A 6 -9.78 7.18 -19.32
N ILE A 7 -8.82 6.85 -20.19
CA ILE A 7 -7.37 7.06 -19.99
C ILE A 7 -6.87 8.42 -20.52
N ARG A 8 -7.65 9.14 -21.33
CA ARG A 8 -7.03 9.98 -22.37
C ARG A 8 -6.35 11.30 -21.94
N LEU A 9 -6.42 11.81 -20.69
CA LEU A 9 -5.87 13.15 -20.39
C LEU A 9 -5.16 13.40 -19.03
N MET A 10 -4.76 12.40 -18.22
CA MET A 10 -3.77 12.65 -17.14
C MET A 10 -3.06 11.38 -16.64
N ASP A 11 -1.73 11.47 -16.51
CA ASP A 11 -0.72 10.49 -16.08
C ASP A 11 -0.72 9.13 -16.79
N THR A 12 -0.83 9.16 -18.13
CA THR A 12 -0.61 7.97 -18.97
C THR A 12 0.74 7.30 -18.68
N HIS A 13 1.77 8.04 -18.28
CA HIS A 13 3.11 7.49 -18.03
C HIS A 13 3.16 6.56 -16.82
N LEU A 14 2.61 6.94 -15.64
CA LEU A 14 2.65 6.11 -14.43
C LEU A 14 1.83 4.82 -14.60
N LEU A 15 0.58 4.93 -15.08
CA LEU A 15 -0.28 3.75 -15.27
C LEU A 15 0.26 2.85 -16.40
N SER A 16 0.76 3.42 -17.49
CA SER A 16 1.39 2.61 -18.55
C SER A 16 2.68 1.96 -18.03
N HIS A 17 3.52 2.67 -17.27
CA HIS A 17 4.73 2.08 -16.68
C HIS A 17 4.42 1.01 -15.63
N LEU A 18 3.42 1.21 -14.77
CA LEU A 18 2.96 0.18 -13.82
C LEU A 18 2.50 -1.10 -14.53
N LEU A 19 1.90 -0.97 -15.72
CA LEU A 19 1.44 -2.08 -16.54
C LEU A 19 2.55 -2.71 -17.39
N LEU A 20 3.57 -1.93 -17.78
CA LEU A 20 4.64 -2.34 -18.72
C LEU A 20 5.94 -2.76 -18.03
N ASN A 21 6.23 -2.24 -16.84
CA ASN A 21 7.46 -2.47 -16.10
C ASN A 21 7.17 -3.20 -14.79
N LYS A 22 7.86 -4.32 -14.57
CA LYS A 22 7.85 -4.95 -13.24
C LYS A 22 8.49 -3.98 -12.25
N PRO A 23 7.86 -3.67 -11.11
CA PRO A 23 8.46 -2.82 -10.09
C PRO A 23 9.82 -3.40 -9.69
N ASN A 24 10.82 -2.52 -9.55
CA ASN A 24 12.13 -2.88 -9.02
C ASN A 24 12.00 -3.42 -7.59
N SER A 25 13.03 -4.17 -7.17
CA SER A 25 13.15 -4.75 -5.83
C SER A 25 13.02 -3.70 -4.73
N TYR A 26 12.35 -4.08 -3.63
CA TYR A 26 12.35 -3.32 -2.37
C TYR A 26 13.76 -3.11 -1.85
N SER A 27 13.94 -2.18 -0.89
CA SER A 27 15.25 -1.89 -0.32
C SER A 27 15.98 -3.18 0.10
N GLU A 28 17.26 -3.33 -0.31
CA GLU A 28 18.03 -4.54 0.00
C GLU A 28 18.14 -4.77 1.51
N ASP A 29 18.25 -3.69 2.29
CA ASP A 29 18.25 -3.72 3.76
C ASP A 29 16.99 -4.37 4.35
N LEU A 30 15.83 -4.15 3.72
CA LEU A 30 14.60 -4.83 4.09
C LEU A 30 14.73 -6.31 3.74
N LEU A 31 15.05 -6.65 2.50
CA LEU A 31 15.09 -8.05 2.02
C LEU A 31 16.15 -8.91 2.72
N LEU A 32 17.25 -8.31 3.20
CA LEU A 32 18.36 -8.98 3.87
C LEU A 32 18.17 -9.08 5.40
N HIS A 33 17.02 -8.68 5.94
CA HIS A 33 16.77 -8.74 7.38
C HIS A 33 16.88 -10.20 7.89
N PRO A 34 17.68 -10.52 8.94
CA PRO A 34 17.95 -11.89 9.39
C PRO A 34 16.72 -12.67 9.86
N ARG A 35 15.67 -11.97 10.29
CA ARG A 35 14.36 -12.59 10.57
C ARG A 35 13.72 -13.24 9.33
N PHE A 36 14.18 -12.90 8.14
CA PHE A 36 13.73 -13.49 6.87
C PHE A 36 14.50 -14.75 6.47
N LYS A 37 15.41 -15.24 7.33
CA LYS A 37 15.97 -16.60 7.23
C LYS A 37 14.95 -17.70 7.55
N ASN A 38 13.81 -17.35 8.13
CA ASN A 38 12.72 -18.27 8.42
C ASN A 38 11.79 -18.36 7.19
N THR A 39 11.58 -19.57 6.67
CA THR A 39 10.96 -19.77 5.34
C THR A 39 9.44 -19.88 5.34
N ASN A 40 8.81 -19.97 6.52
CA ASN A 40 7.36 -20.19 6.62
C ASN A 40 6.58 -18.88 6.83
N PHE A 41 6.39 -18.13 5.76
CA PHE A 41 5.59 -16.89 5.78
C PHE A 41 4.11 -17.15 5.52
N LYS A 42 3.24 -16.53 6.32
CA LYS A 42 1.80 -16.46 6.02
C LYS A 42 1.58 -15.50 4.84
N GLN A 43 0.70 -15.83 3.91
CA GLN A 43 0.36 -14.92 2.82
C GLN A 43 -0.57 -13.81 3.33
N ALA A 44 -0.34 -12.60 2.83
CA ALA A 44 -1.16 -11.42 3.08
C ALA A 44 -1.22 -10.57 1.81
N ALA A 45 -2.26 -9.76 1.68
CA ALA A 45 -2.40 -8.83 0.58
C ALA A 45 -2.93 -7.49 1.06
N VAL A 46 -2.47 -6.42 0.43
CA VAL A 46 -2.95 -5.05 0.69
C VAL A 46 -3.39 -4.41 -0.61
N LEU A 47 -4.44 -3.60 -0.54
CA LEU A 47 -4.87 -2.79 -1.67
C LEU A 47 -4.12 -1.46 -1.63
N VAL A 48 -3.53 -1.04 -2.75
CA VAL A 48 -2.95 0.28 -2.97
C VAL A 48 -3.99 1.09 -3.75
N PRO A 49 -4.92 1.80 -3.07
CA PRO A 49 -6.14 2.30 -3.68
C PRO A 49 -5.90 3.70 -4.22
N LEU A 50 -5.94 3.86 -5.54
CA LEU A 50 -5.79 5.13 -6.23
C LEU A 50 -7.15 5.71 -6.58
N VAL A 51 -7.43 6.92 -6.10
CA VAL A 51 -8.65 7.64 -6.47
C VAL A 51 -8.29 8.93 -7.19
N LYS A 52 -9.06 9.25 -8.24
CA LYS A 52 -8.90 10.49 -8.98
C LYS A 52 -9.61 11.64 -8.26
N ARG A 53 -8.89 12.76 -8.14
CA ARG A 53 -9.38 14.03 -7.62
C ARG A 53 -9.02 15.17 -8.57
N PRO A 54 -9.64 16.36 -8.44
CA PRO A 54 -9.26 17.52 -9.25
C PRO A 54 -7.77 17.87 -9.18
N SER A 55 -7.10 17.59 -8.06
CA SER A 55 -5.66 17.83 -7.85
C SER A 55 -4.74 16.68 -8.29
N GLY A 56 -5.27 15.66 -8.97
CA GLY A 56 -4.53 14.48 -9.43
C GLY A 56 -4.93 13.19 -8.72
N LEU A 57 -4.06 12.17 -8.78
CA LEU A 57 -4.28 10.91 -8.08
C LEU A 57 -3.97 11.06 -6.59
N HIS A 58 -4.79 10.41 -5.76
CA HIS A 58 -4.61 10.30 -4.32
C HIS A 58 -4.58 8.83 -3.92
N LEU A 59 -3.82 8.52 -2.87
CA LEU A 59 -3.89 7.23 -2.20
C LEU A 59 -4.87 7.31 -1.02
N ILE A 60 -5.76 6.33 -0.92
CA ILE A 60 -6.58 6.12 0.28
C ILE A 60 -5.77 5.29 1.28
N LEU A 61 -5.60 5.81 2.48
CA LEU A 61 -4.81 5.20 3.56
C LEU A 61 -5.67 5.03 4.82
N THR A 62 -5.33 4.04 5.62
CA THR A 62 -5.95 3.77 6.92
C THR A 62 -5.00 4.14 8.05
N GLN A 63 -5.57 4.54 9.19
CA GLN A 63 -4.86 4.56 10.46
C GLN A 63 -5.41 3.42 11.32
N ARG A 64 -4.53 2.50 11.70
CA ARG A 64 -4.90 1.33 12.51
C ARG A 64 -5.37 1.77 13.90
N ALA A 65 -6.39 1.09 14.43
CA ALA A 65 -6.90 1.38 15.75
C ALA A 65 -5.81 1.20 16.83
N ALA A 66 -5.81 2.10 17.83
CA ALA A 66 -4.76 2.16 18.85
C ALA A 66 -4.73 0.93 19.78
N HIS A 67 -5.85 0.20 19.89
CA HIS A 67 -6.00 -0.95 20.77
C HIS A 67 -5.49 -2.27 20.17
N LEU A 68 -5.09 -2.26 18.89
CA LEU A 68 -4.61 -3.46 18.21
C LEU A 68 -3.25 -3.92 18.74
N HIS A 69 -3.10 -5.23 18.93
CA HIS A 69 -1.84 -5.85 19.37
C HIS A 69 -0.68 -5.61 18.40
N HIS A 70 -0.97 -5.52 17.11
CA HIS A 70 0.01 -5.33 16.06
C HIS A 70 -0.18 -4.00 15.35
N HIS A 71 0.91 -3.23 15.31
CA HIS A 71 1.01 -1.96 14.60
C HIS A 71 -0.04 -0.91 15.05
N PRO A 72 -0.24 -0.69 16.36
CA PRO A 72 -1.22 0.29 16.84
C PRO A 72 -0.92 1.69 16.29
N SER A 73 -1.96 2.38 15.84
CA SER A 73 -1.89 3.76 15.31
C SER A 73 -1.01 3.95 14.06
N GLN A 74 -0.47 2.88 13.47
CA GLN A 74 0.33 3.00 12.26
C GLN A 74 -0.55 3.32 11.05
N ILE A 75 0.03 4.07 10.10
CA ILE A 75 -0.60 4.29 8.80
C ILE A 75 -0.33 3.09 7.91
N SER A 76 -1.39 2.56 7.30
CA SER A 76 -1.35 1.38 6.45
C SER A 76 -2.17 1.54 5.18
N PHE A 77 -1.89 0.66 4.24
CA PHE A 77 -2.86 0.33 3.21
C PHE A 77 -3.93 -0.59 3.80
N PRO A 78 -5.18 -0.54 3.33
CA PRO A 78 -6.17 -1.53 3.74
C PRO A 78 -5.76 -2.92 3.26
N GLY A 79 -5.99 -3.94 4.10
CA GLY A 79 -5.58 -5.30 3.77
C GLY A 79 -5.17 -6.14 4.97
N GLY A 80 -5.05 -7.43 4.72
CA GLY A 80 -4.78 -8.39 5.77
C GLY A 80 -4.34 -9.75 5.26
N LYS A 81 -4.61 -10.75 6.07
CA LYS A 81 -4.11 -12.12 5.87
C LYS A 81 -4.97 -12.83 4.83
N ALA A 82 -4.33 -13.62 3.97
CA ALA A 82 -5.08 -14.50 3.07
C ALA A 82 -5.79 -15.61 3.86
N GLU A 83 -7.06 -15.82 3.52
CA GLU A 83 -7.89 -16.89 4.08
C GLU A 83 -8.02 -18.08 3.13
N PRO A 84 -8.34 -19.29 3.64
CA PRO A 84 -8.56 -20.46 2.79
C PRO A 84 -9.71 -20.29 1.78
N SER A 85 -10.64 -19.38 2.08
CA SER A 85 -11.78 -18.99 1.23
C SER A 85 -11.38 -18.05 0.09
N ASP A 86 -10.21 -17.41 0.16
CA ASP A 86 -9.80 -16.42 -0.83
C ASP A 86 -9.37 -17.10 -2.14
N LEU A 87 -10.05 -16.74 -3.23
CA LEU A 87 -9.76 -17.28 -4.57
C LEU A 87 -8.40 -16.81 -5.11
N SER A 88 -7.88 -15.70 -4.60
CA SER A 88 -6.58 -15.13 -4.97
C SER A 88 -6.16 -14.05 -3.97
N LEU A 89 -4.91 -13.60 -4.05
CA LEU A 89 -4.44 -12.44 -3.26
C LEU A 89 -5.11 -11.12 -3.68
N ILE A 90 -5.63 -11.03 -4.90
CA ILE A 90 -6.48 -9.89 -5.31
C ILE A 90 -7.79 -9.95 -4.54
N HIS A 91 -8.39 -11.14 -4.41
CA HIS A 91 -9.60 -11.35 -3.62
C HIS A 91 -9.37 -11.01 -2.15
N THR A 92 -8.25 -11.45 -1.56
CA THR A 92 -7.85 -11.06 -0.19
C THR A 92 -7.80 -9.55 -0.03
N ALA A 93 -7.08 -8.82 -0.89
CA ALA A 93 -6.96 -7.36 -0.77
C ALA A 93 -8.32 -6.65 -0.89
N ILE A 94 -9.19 -7.12 -1.78
CA ILE A 94 -10.53 -6.56 -1.98
C ILE A 94 -11.43 -6.83 -0.78
N ARG A 95 -11.48 -8.08 -0.30
CA ARG A 95 -12.28 -8.49 0.86
C ARG A 95 -11.90 -7.69 2.09
N GLU A 96 -10.61 -7.65 2.42
CA GLU A 96 -10.10 -6.92 3.58
C GLU A 96 -10.36 -5.41 3.47
N THR A 97 -10.26 -4.83 2.25
CA THR A 97 -10.62 -3.41 2.05
C THR A 97 -12.11 -3.16 2.30
N ASN A 98 -12.96 -4.11 1.92
CA ASN A 98 -14.39 -4.01 2.19
C ASN A 98 -14.68 -4.13 3.69
N GLU A 99 -14.03 -5.07 4.38
CA GLU A 99 -14.18 -5.30 5.82
C GLU A 99 -13.69 -4.10 6.64
N GLU A 100 -12.47 -3.60 6.39
CA GLU A 100 -11.86 -2.55 7.19
C GLU A 100 -12.49 -1.16 6.97
N ILE A 101 -12.83 -0.82 5.71
CA ILE A 101 -13.23 0.54 5.33
C ILE A 101 -14.49 0.63 4.47
N GLY A 102 -15.15 -0.48 4.17
CA GLY A 102 -16.49 -0.48 3.56
C GLY A 102 -16.56 -0.12 2.08
N ILE A 103 -15.43 0.01 1.38
CA ILE A 103 -15.44 0.28 -0.07
C ILE A 103 -16.03 -0.94 -0.78
N GLN A 104 -17.05 -0.72 -1.60
CA GLN A 104 -17.76 -1.80 -2.28
C GLN A 104 -16.92 -2.40 -3.40
N LEU A 105 -17.07 -3.70 -3.63
CA LEU A 105 -16.24 -4.47 -4.56
C LEU A 105 -16.34 -3.92 -5.99
N GLU A 106 -17.51 -3.45 -6.39
CA GLU A 106 -17.79 -2.89 -7.72
C GLU A 106 -17.08 -1.55 -7.95
N GLN A 107 -16.64 -0.89 -6.88
CA GLN A 107 -15.91 0.38 -6.92
C GLN A 107 -14.40 0.17 -6.98
N ILE A 108 -13.92 -1.08 -6.90
CA ILE A 108 -12.50 -1.43 -6.89
C ILE A 108 -12.14 -2.07 -8.23
N HIS A 109 -11.22 -1.45 -8.96
CA HIS A 109 -10.75 -1.92 -10.27
C HIS A 109 -9.26 -2.26 -10.19
N PRO A 110 -8.90 -3.52 -9.88
CA PRO A 110 -7.50 -3.95 -9.82
C PRO A 110 -6.77 -3.76 -11.14
N LEU A 111 -5.53 -3.29 -11.08
CA LEU A 111 -4.69 -3.01 -12.24
C LEU A 111 -3.47 -3.93 -12.30
N VAL A 112 -2.65 -3.93 -11.24
CA VAL A 112 -1.36 -4.64 -11.23
C VAL A 112 -1.00 -5.13 -9.83
N LYS A 113 -0.34 -6.28 -9.79
CA LYS A 113 0.28 -6.85 -8.59
C LYS A 113 1.75 -6.41 -8.52
N LEU A 114 2.14 -5.77 -7.42
CA LEU A 114 3.55 -5.45 -7.17
C LEU A 114 4.31 -6.67 -6.60
N ASN A 115 5.63 -6.55 -6.49
CA ASN A 115 6.44 -7.59 -5.87
C ASN A 115 5.99 -7.85 -4.43
N THR A 116 6.20 -9.05 -3.92
CA THR A 116 5.81 -9.38 -2.54
C THR A 116 6.92 -9.02 -1.57
N ILE A 117 6.55 -8.48 -0.40
CA ILE A 117 7.49 -8.05 0.64
C ILE A 117 7.38 -8.96 1.86
N PRO A 118 8.47 -9.57 2.35
CA PRO A 118 8.48 -10.22 3.65
C PRO A 118 8.42 -9.18 4.77
N THR A 119 7.69 -9.48 5.83
CA THR A 119 7.51 -8.60 7.00
C THR A 119 8.05 -9.26 8.26
N ILE A 120 8.53 -8.45 9.21
CA ILE A 120 9.08 -8.95 10.47
C ILE A 120 8.04 -9.66 11.36
N SER A 121 6.76 -9.47 11.06
CA SER A 121 5.61 -10.14 11.69
C SER A 121 5.30 -11.52 11.09
N GLY A 122 6.10 -11.99 10.11
CA GLY A 122 5.96 -13.34 9.55
C GLY A 122 4.99 -13.44 8.39
N TYR A 123 4.68 -12.32 7.73
CA TYR A 123 3.85 -12.30 6.51
C TYR A 123 4.67 -12.04 5.25
N LYS A 124 4.20 -12.59 4.12
CA LYS A 124 4.57 -12.19 2.76
C LYS A 124 3.43 -11.34 2.22
N VAL A 125 3.62 -10.02 2.19
CA VAL A 125 2.58 -9.05 1.79
C VAL A 125 2.68 -8.77 0.29
N THR A 126 1.59 -9.01 -0.43
CA THR A 126 1.45 -8.69 -1.85
C THR A 126 0.62 -7.42 -2.03
N PRO A 127 1.21 -6.31 -2.53
CA PRO A 127 0.45 -5.10 -2.84
C PRO A 127 -0.29 -5.21 -4.18
N ILE A 128 -1.57 -4.84 -4.19
CA ILE A 128 -2.44 -4.81 -5.37
C ILE A 128 -2.82 -3.37 -5.67
N VAL A 129 -2.31 -2.80 -6.75
CA VAL A 129 -2.70 -1.45 -7.19
C VAL A 129 -4.07 -1.52 -7.85
N ALA A 130 -4.99 -0.66 -7.43
CA ALA A 130 -6.35 -0.59 -7.97
C ALA A 130 -6.80 0.86 -8.13
N LEU A 131 -7.65 1.12 -9.13
CA LEU A 131 -8.42 2.37 -9.21
C LEU A 131 -9.69 2.24 -8.40
N ILE A 132 -10.02 3.29 -7.67
CA ILE A 132 -11.24 3.42 -6.90
C ILE A 132 -12.14 4.45 -7.57
N ASP A 133 -13.43 4.14 -7.68
CA ASP A 133 -14.42 5.08 -8.20
C ASP A 133 -14.41 6.39 -7.40
N GLU A 134 -14.52 7.53 -8.09
CA GLU A 134 -14.38 8.85 -7.46
C GLU A 134 -15.44 9.12 -6.37
N ASN A 135 -16.60 8.46 -6.47
CA ASN A 135 -17.74 8.55 -5.57
C ASN A 135 -17.78 7.42 -4.52
N TYR A 136 -16.66 6.77 -4.24
CA TYR A 136 -16.61 5.78 -3.16
C TYR A 136 -17.05 6.38 -1.83
N THR A 137 -17.64 5.53 -1.00
CA THR A 137 -17.99 5.87 0.38
C THR A 137 -17.25 4.91 1.30
N THR A 138 -17.12 5.29 2.58
CA THR A 138 -16.49 4.44 3.59
C THR A 138 -17.46 4.11 4.69
N ALA A 139 -17.38 2.87 5.16
CA ALA A 139 -18.00 2.41 6.40
C ALA A 139 -16.89 1.74 7.20
N ILE A 140 -16.31 2.48 8.13
CA ILE A 140 -15.12 2.05 8.88
C ILE A 140 -15.50 1.01 9.92
N ASP A 141 -14.78 -0.11 9.95
CA ASP A 141 -14.77 -0.97 11.12
C ASP A 141 -13.80 -0.41 12.18
N TYR A 142 -14.38 0.21 13.21
CA TYR A 142 -13.62 0.81 14.31
C TYR A 142 -12.91 -0.21 15.21
N GLY A 143 -13.20 -1.51 15.06
CA GLY A 143 -12.40 -2.58 15.65
C GLY A 143 -10.99 -2.66 15.07
N GLU A 144 -10.80 -2.23 13.82
CA GLU A 144 -9.52 -2.37 13.12
C GLU A 144 -8.91 -1.03 12.68
N VAL A 145 -9.76 -0.08 12.26
CA VAL A 145 -9.34 1.19 11.68
C VAL A 145 -9.93 2.34 12.48
N SER A 146 -9.10 3.27 12.94
CA SER A 146 -9.58 4.48 13.63
C SER A 146 -10.06 5.56 12.67
N SER A 147 -9.46 5.65 11.48
CA SER A 147 -9.78 6.66 10.48
C SER A 147 -9.20 6.31 9.11
N THR A 148 -9.83 6.83 8.06
CA THR A 148 -9.30 6.85 6.70
C THR A 148 -8.92 8.27 6.29
N PHE A 149 -8.00 8.41 5.34
CA PHE A 149 -7.68 9.70 4.73
C PHE A 149 -7.08 9.52 3.33
N GLU A 150 -7.19 10.56 2.51
CA GLU A 150 -6.53 10.64 1.22
C GLU A 150 -5.24 11.47 1.32
N ALA A 151 -4.23 11.06 0.56
CA ALA A 151 -2.98 11.80 0.40
C ALA A 151 -2.62 11.92 -1.09
N PRO A 152 -2.28 13.13 -1.60
CA PRO A 152 -1.90 13.31 -3.00
C PRO A 152 -0.70 12.44 -3.35
N LEU A 153 -0.82 11.66 -4.43
CA LEU A 153 0.26 10.79 -4.89
C LEU A 153 1.52 11.58 -5.22
N SER A 154 1.38 12.79 -5.77
CA SER A 154 2.48 13.72 -6.03
C SER A 154 3.26 14.10 -4.77
N HIS A 155 2.60 14.23 -3.62
CA HIS A 155 3.27 14.46 -2.33
C HIS A 155 4.05 13.22 -1.89
N LEU A 156 3.42 12.06 -2.01
CA LEU A 156 3.95 10.77 -1.54
C LEU A 156 5.14 10.26 -2.37
N LEU A 157 5.18 10.56 -3.67
CA LEU A 157 6.27 10.18 -4.55
C LEU A 157 7.39 11.23 -4.63
N ASN A 158 7.20 12.42 -4.07
CA ASN A 158 8.23 13.45 -4.10
C ASN A 158 9.43 13.06 -3.19
N PRO A 159 10.65 12.90 -3.74
CA PRO A 159 11.83 12.59 -2.95
C PRO A 159 12.12 13.63 -1.86
N MET A 160 11.76 14.89 -2.07
CA MET A 160 11.94 15.97 -1.08
C MET A 160 11.08 15.80 0.17
N ASN A 161 9.98 15.04 0.07
CA ASN A 161 9.10 14.73 1.19
C ASN A 161 9.45 13.40 1.88
N THR A 162 10.51 12.73 1.41
CA THR A 162 10.92 11.42 1.92
C THR A 162 12.22 11.57 2.69
N THR A 163 12.25 11.09 3.94
CA THR A 163 13.48 10.97 4.71
C THR A 163 13.83 9.51 4.95
N LYS A 164 15.13 9.23 5.04
CA LYS A 164 15.65 7.91 5.38
C LYS A 164 16.41 7.99 6.68
N HIS A 165 16.10 7.12 7.62
CA HIS A 165 16.78 7.07 8.91
C HIS A 165 17.29 5.66 9.21
N LYS A 166 18.54 5.58 9.65
CA LYS A 166 19.13 4.34 10.13
C LYS A 166 18.58 4.01 11.51
N VAL A 167 17.92 2.86 11.63
CA VAL A 167 17.40 2.30 12.86
C VAL A 167 18.31 1.16 13.30
N PHE A 168 18.78 1.25 14.54
CA PHE A 168 19.64 0.25 15.14
C PHE A 168 18.81 -0.70 16.01
N ASN A 169 18.93 -1.99 15.75
CA ASN A 169 18.42 -3.03 16.64
C ASN A 169 19.54 -4.01 16.94
N LYS A 170 20.11 -3.94 18.16
CA LYS A 170 21.09 -4.80 18.88
C LYS A 170 22.19 -5.54 18.10
N LYS A 171 21.94 -6.05 16.89
CA LYS A 171 22.86 -6.77 16.00
C LYS A 171 22.88 -6.24 14.55
N HIS A 172 21.97 -5.34 14.16
CA HIS A 172 21.85 -4.86 12.78
C HIS A 172 21.37 -3.41 12.70
N THR A 173 21.75 -2.76 11.61
CA THR A 173 21.29 -1.43 11.21
C THR A 173 20.43 -1.58 9.97
N TYR A 174 19.25 -0.99 9.97
CA TYR A 174 18.36 -0.96 8.81
C TYR A 174 17.99 0.47 8.49
N GLU A 175 17.95 0.83 7.21
CA GLU A 175 17.41 2.10 6.78
C GLU A 175 15.88 2.01 6.64
N LEU A 176 15.15 2.91 7.30
CA LEU A 176 13.70 3.03 7.18
C LEU A 176 13.32 4.32 6.45
N ILE A 177 12.30 4.21 5.61
CA ILE A 177 11.70 5.32 4.86
C ILE A 177 10.58 5.95 5.67
N PHE A 178 10.54 7.28 5.69
CA PHE A 178 9.53 8.08 6.36
C PHE A 178 8.99 9.16 5.40
N ILE A 179 7.67 9.32 5.36
CA ILE A 179 6.97 10.30 4.55
C ILE A 179 5.99 11.04 5.46
N PRO A 180 6.34 12.25 5.94
CA PRO A 180 5.43 13.09 6.73
C PRO A 180 4.28 13.64 5.87
N PHE A 181 3.06 13.61 6.39
CA PHE A 181 1.90 14.19 5.73
C PHE A 181 0.81 14.58 6.74
N ASN A 182 0.38 15.84 6.78
CA ASN A 182 -0.73 16.33 7.63
C ASN A 182 -0.71 15.78 9.07
N LYS A 183 0.42 15.97 9.76
CA LYS A 183 0.69 15.50 11.15
C LYS A 183 0.71 13.97 11.32
N LYS A 184 0.57 13.21 10.24
CA LYS A 184 0.77 11.76 10.19
C LYS A 184 2.17 11.46 9.67
N LEU A 185 2.69 10.31 10.08
CA LEU A 185 3.97 9.80 9.62
C LEU A 185 3.73 8.44 8.97
N ILE A 186 4.01 8.36 7.67
CA ILE A 186 3.92 7.12 6.90
C ILE A 186 5.32 6.51 6.90
N TRP A 187 5.45 5.25 7.30
CA TRP A 187 6.75 4.59 7.44
C TRP A 187 6.63 3.07 7.32
N GLY A 188 7.77 2.37 7.34
CA GLY A 188 7.81 0.91 7.27
C GLY A 188 7.32 0.39 5.92
N ILE A 189 6.59 -0.74 5.94
CA ILE A 189 6.14 -1.43 4.71
C ILE A 189 5.28 -0.52 3.81
N THR A 190 4.43 0.32 4.40
CA THR A 190 3.61 1.27 3.63
C THR A 190 4.47 2.28 2.87
N ALA A 191 5.47 2.86 3.52
CA ALA A 191 6.40 3.78 2.85
C ALA A 191 7.29 3.07 1.82
N GLU A 192 7.69 1.82 2.06
CA GLU A 192 8.45 1.02 1.11
C GLU A 192 7.64 0.70 -0.16
N ILE A 193 6.35 0.35 -0.02
CA ILE A 193 5.46 0.15 -1.16
C ILE A 193 5.35 1.46 -1.96
N ILE A 194 5.07 2.59 -1.30
CA ILE A 194 4.98 3.90 -1.95
C ILE A 194 6.30 4.25 -2.66
N HIS A 195 7.44 4.05 -2.00
CA HIS A 195 8.75 4.34 -2.57
C HIS A 195 9.06 3.46 -3.78
N SER A 196 8.66 2.19 -3.75
CA SER A 196 8.81 1.27 -4.90
C SER A 196 8.05 1.74 -6.14
N MET A 197 6.96 2.51 -5.96
CA MET A 197 6.21 3.10 -7.07
C MET A 197 6.95 4.25 -7.74
N ASN A 198 7.92 4.90 -7.07
CA ASN A 198 8.73 5.98 -7.62
C ASN A 198 9.79 5.47 -8.61
N HIS A 199 10.26 4.23 -8.43
CA HIS A 199 11.20 3.57 -9.36
C HIS A 199 10.53 3.08 -10.65
N ILE A 200 9.22 3.33 -10.79
CA ILE A 200 8.42 3.00 -11.97
C ILE A 200 8.30 4.24 -12.88
N THR A 201 8.57 5.44 -12.34
CA THR A 201 8.41 6.73 -13.04
C THR A 201 9.70 7.33 -13.61
N ASN A 202 10.86 6.74 -13.32
CA ASN A 202 12.17 7.16 -13.85
C ASN A 202 12.70 6.20 -14.91
#